data_AF-A0A4S4D0V8-F1
#
_entry.id   AF-A0A4S4D0V8-F1
#
_cell.length_a   1.000
_cell.length_b   1.000
_cell.length_c   1.000
_cell.angle_alpha   90.00
_cell.angle_beta   90.00
_cell.angle_gamma   90.00
#
_symmetry.space_group_name_H-M   'P 1'
#
loop_
_entity.id
_entity.type
_entity.pdbx_description
1 polymer ?
#
loop_
_entity_poly.entity_id
_entity_poly.type
_entity_poly.pdbx_seq_one_letter_code
_entity_poly.pdbx_strand_id
1 'polypeptide(L)'
;MSIFATIDKFVIRDNKSSLGNLERMLAGIDWNFNSYGGINEGCYKDWSLDIHAARKILEVERVPRFPHSTILEGGAIHVDGEDLFINCFLPSRTCLTTEECLLNKNRNLHLTKEQVEDELKAYLGVKKIIWLPHGLFGDDDTNGHIDNLCCFVKPGAALLSWTNDESDPQYERSVEAFSVLSHVTDAKGRKLEIIKLHVPGPLYMTDEEAAGLIQNGEAKPRLPGSRIAASSYVNFYIANGGIITPQFGDQKWDDEAVRVLSLAFPDHEVSDSINSLLPGYIYMFYNLHS
;
A
#
# COMPACT_ATOMS: atom_id res chain seq x y z
N MET A 1 9.28 -12.85 3.19
CA MET A 1 9.07 -11.44 2.79
C MET A 1 7.57 -11.19 2.71
N SER A 2 6.83 -11.45 3.81
CA SER A 2 5.36 -11.45 3.85
C SER A 2 4.76 -10.80 5.10
N ILE A 3 5.61 -10.38 6.03
CA ILE A 3 5.17 -9.92 7.35
C ILE A 3 4.33 -8.65 7.19
N PHE A 4 4.73 -7.75 6.28
CA PHE A 4 4.01 -6.51 5.97
C PHE A 4 2.75 -6.73 5.13
N ALA A 5 2.70 -7.80 4.33
CA ALA A 5 1.53 -8.13 3.51
C ALA A 5 0.31 -8.59 4.33
N THR A 6 0.55 -9.14 5.53
CA THR A 6 -0.48 -9.80 6.35
C THR A 6 -0.94 -8.99 7.57
N ILE A 7 -0.18 -7.97 8.00
CA ILE A 7 -0.60 -7.01 9.02
C ILE A 7 -0.23 -5.61 8.58
N ASP A 8 -1.21 -4.87 8.12
CA ASP A 8 -1.01 -3.49 7.72
C ASP A 8 -1.95 -2.53 8.46
N LYS A 9 -3.08 -3.01 9.00
CA LYS A 9 -4.06 -2.18 9.71
C LYS A 9 -4.44 -2.74 11.08
N PHE A 10 -4.36 -1.84 12.06
CA PHE A 10 -4.91 -2.03 13.39
C PHE A 10 -6.16 -1.17 13.58
N VAL A 11 -7.14 -1.71 14.30
CA VAL A 11 -8.34 -0.99 14.72
C VAL A 11 -8.14 -0.48 16.15
N ILE A 12 -8.50 0.77 16.40
CA ILE A 12 -8.44 1.36 17.74
C ILE A 12 -9.78 1.89 18.19
N ARG A 13 -10.25 1.40 19.32
CA ARG A 13 -11.43 1.95 19.97
C ARG A 13 -11.03 2.67 21.25
N ASP A 14 -11.28 3.97 21.31
CA ASP A 14 -11.23 4.71 22.56
C ASP A 14 -12.55 4.52 23.31
N ASN A 15 -12.53 3.90 24.48
CA ASN A 15 -13.66 3.80 25.39
C ASN A 15 -13.46 4.78 26.56
N LYS A 16 -14.54 5.41 27.04
CA LYS A 16 -14.48 6.09 28.35
C LYS A 16 -14.68 5.04 29.44
N SER A 17 -13.69 4.87 30.31
CA SER A 17 -13.82 4.05 31.51
C SER A 17 -14.86 4.65 32.46
N SER A 18 -15.33 3.86 33.42
CA SER A 18 -16.24 4.30 34.48
C SER A 18 -15.69 5.45 35.33
N LEU A 19 -14.37 5.69 35.28
CA LEU A 19 -13.65 6.77 35.96
C LEU A 19 -13.41 8.00 35.06
N GLY A 20 -13.88 7.98 33.80
CA GLY A 20 -13.74 9.09 32.85
C GLY A 20 -12.43 9.12 32.06
N ASN A 21 -11.54 8.14 32.26
CA ASN A 21 -10.30 8.02 31.48
C ASN A 21 -10.58 7.39 30.11
N LEU A 22 -9.85 7.80 29.08
CA LEU A 22 -9.89 7.15 27.77
C LEU A 22 -9.05 5.87 27.82
N GLU A 23 -9.69 4.72 27.72
CA GLU A 23 -9.05 3.42 27.52
C GLU A 23 -8.98 3.13 26.02
N ARG A 24 -7.76 3.08 25.51
CA ARG A 24 -7.47 2.76 24.11
C ARG A 24 -7.38 1.25 23.94
N MET A 25 -8.33 0.67 23.21
CA MET A 25 -8.32 -0.74 22.84
C MET A 25 -7.79 -0.90 21.42
N LEU A 26 -6.70 -1.64 21.27
CA LEU A 26 -6.09 -1.99 19.98
C LEU A 26 -6.56 -3.39 19.55
N ALA A 27 -6.77 -3.61 18.26
CA ALA A 27 -6.97 -4.93 17.68
C ALA A 27 -6.35 -5.01 16.27
N GLY A 28 -5.89 -6.19 15.87
CA GLY A 28 -5.39 -6.43 14.51
C GLY A 28 -6.41 -7.21 13.68
N ILE A 29 -6.54 -6.85 12.40
CA ILE A 29 -7.27 -7.63 11.43
C ILE A 29 -6.27 -8.60 10.77
N ASP A 30 -6.60 -9.88 10.75
CA ASP A 30 -5.78 -10.94 10.18
C ASP A 30 -6.47 -11.42 8.90
N TRP A 31 -6.15 -10.74 7.79
CA TRP A 31 -6.65 -11.08 6.45
C TRP A 31 -6.00 -12.36 5.95
N ASN A 32 -6.70 -13.09 5.08
CA ASN A 32 -6.10 -14.24 4.43
C ASN A 32 -5.09 -13.79 3.37
N PHE A 33 -4.09 -14.61 3.09
CA PHE A 33 -3.02 -14.31 2.14
C PHE A 33 -2.79 -15.48 1.19
N ASN A 34 -2.54 -15.18 -0.08
CA ASN A 34 -2.36 -16.21 -1.11
C ASN A 34 -1.15 -15.97 -2.04
N SER A 35 -0.13 -15.24 -1.61
CA SER A 35 0.99 -14.86 -2.49
C SER A 35 0.58 -13.99 -3.68
N TYR A 36 -0.36 -13.06 -3.49
CA TYR A 36 -0.79 -12.11 -4.51
C TYR A 36 -1.39 -12.76 -5.78
N GLY A 37 -2.04 -13.91 -5.66
CA GLY A 37 -2.65 -14.60 -6.82
C GLY A 37 -2.76 -16.11 -6.75
N GLY A 38 -2.43 -16.71 -5.60
CA GLY A 38 -2.57 -18.14 -5.36
C GLY A 38 -1.59 -19.00 -6.17
N ILE A 39 -1.96 -20.26 -6.38
CA ILE A 39 -1.06 -21.28 -6.94
C ILE A 39 -0.66 -20.98 -8.38
N ASN A 40 -1.54 -20.33 -9.15
CA ASN A 40 -1.39 -20.19 -10.59
C ASN A 40 -0.74 -18.85 -10.99
N GLU A 41 -1.08 -17.76 -10.30
CA GLU A 41 -0.70 -16.40 -10.69
C GLU A 41 0.09 -15.67 -9.59
N GLY A 42 0.23 -16.30 -8.42
CA GLY A 42 0.96 -15.74 -7.29
C GLY A 42 2.47 -15.65 -7.52
N CYS A 43 3.12 -14.92 -6.62
CA CYS A 43 4.56 -14.64 -6.71
C CYS A 43 5.42 -15.86 -6.37
N TYR A 44 4.92 -16.78 -5.54
CA TYR A 44 5.61 -17.99 -5.12
C TYR A 44 4.64 -19.08 -4.67
N LYS A 45 5.09 -20.34 -4.69
CA LYS A 45 4.22 -21.52 -4.55
C LYS A 45 3.86 -21.90 -3.12
N ASP A 46 4.69 -21.55 -2.13
CA ASP A 46 4.46 -21.87 -0.72
C ASP A 46 4.45 -20.60 0.13
N TRP A 47 3.26 -20.22 0.59
CA TRP A 47 3.02 -19.12 1.52
C TRP A 47 2.45 -19.62 2.85
N SER A 48 2.63 -20.91 3.18
CA SER A 48 2.07 -21.54 4.38
C SER A 48 2.59 -20.92 5.69
N LEU A 49 3.80 -20.37 5.68
CA LEU A 49 4.34 -19.63 6.82
C LEU A 49 3.83 -18.20 6.88
N ASP A 50 3.51 -17.62 5.74
CA ASP A 50 3.13 -16.22 5.60
C ASP A 50 1.73 -15.96 6.20
N ILE A 51 0.80 -16.89 5.99
CA ILE A 51 -0.55 -16.86 6.60
C ILE A 51 -0.52 -16.90 8.14
N HIS A 52 0.63 -17.14 8.75
CA HIS A 52 0.80 -17.17 10.20
C HIS A 52 1.52 -15.94 10.74
N ALA A 53 2.09 -15.08 9.89
CA ALA A 53 2.80 -13.89 10.32
C ALA A 53 1.87 -12.96 11.12
N ALA A 54 0.66 -12.72 10.60
CA ALA A 54 -0.36 -11.92 11.26
C ALA A 54 -0.70 -12.37 12.66
N ARG A 55 -1.11 -13.61 12.77
CA ARG A 55 -1.38 -14.27 14.05
C ARG A 55 -0.21 -14.16 15.02
N LYS A 56 1.01 -14.46 14.59
CA LYS A 56 2.19 -14.51 15.48
C LYS A 56 2.53 -13.15 16.07
N ILE A 57 2.50 -12.08 15.27
CA ILE A 57 2.78 -10.73 15.78
C ILE A 57 1.69 -10.32 16.77
N LEU A 58 0.41 -10.51 16.43
CA LEU A 58 -0.69 -10.15 17.33
C LEU A 58 -0.62 -10.94 18.66
N GLU A 59 -0.20 -12.20 18.61
CA GLU A 59 0.01 -13.02 19.81
C GLU A 59 1.17 -12.51 20.68
N VAL A 60 2.32 -12.17 20.06
CA VAL A 60 3.50 -11.62 20.76
C VAL A 60 3.18 -10.27 21.40
N GLU A 61 2.51 -9.39 20.65
CA GLU A 61 2.11 -8.05 21.11
C GLU A 61 0.89 -8.08 22.05
N ARG A 62 0.28 -9.25 22.27
CA ARG A 62 -0.92 -9.46 23.09
C ARG A 62 -2.09 -8.58 22.64
N VAL A 63 -2.20 -8.39 21.33
CA VAL A 63 -3.26 -7.60 20.69
C VAL A 63 -4.39 -8.54 20.27
N PRO A 64 -5.65 -8.23 20.60
CA PRO A 64 -6.82 -8.94 20.08
C PRO A 64 -6.79 -9.11 18.56
N ARG A 65 -7.07 -10.33 18.10
CA ARG A 65 -7.04 -10.70 16.68
C ARG A 65 -8.45 -10.91 16.14
N PHE A 66 -8.75 -10.30 14.99
CA PHE A 66 -9.95 -10.54 14.20
C PHE A 66 -9.57 -11.27 12.90
N PRO A 67 -9.66 -12.62 12.88
CA PRO A 67 -9.36 -13.38 11.68
C PRO A 67 -10.43 -13.19 10.60
N HIS A 68 -10.01 -13.12 9.35
CA HIS A 68 -10.87 -12.96 8.18
C HIS A 68 -10.54 -13.96 7.07
N SER A 69 -11.54 -14.35 6.29
CA SER A 69 -11.35 -15.29 5.17
C SER A 69 -11.02 -14.61 3.84
N THR A 70 -11.38 -13.33 3.68
CA THR A 70 -11.08 -12.54 2.48
C THR A 70 -9.57 -12.45 2.28
N ILE A 71 -9.15 -12.71 1.04
CA ILE A 71 -7.78 -12.50 0.61
C ILE A 71 -7.60 -11.01 0.38
N LEU A 72 -6.77 -10.37 1.20
CA LEU A 72 -6.48 -8.95 1.10
C LEU A 72 -5.08 -8.68 1.62
N GLU A 73 -4.30 -7.97 0.82
CA GLU A 73 -2.97 -7.51 1.19
C GLU A 73 -3.01 -6.03 1.53
N GLY A 74 -2.16 -5.62 2.47
CA GLY A 74 -2.23 -4.26 2.97
C GLY A 74 -1.97 -3.16 1.94
N GLY A 75 -1.02 -3.40 1.04
CA GLY A 75 -0.72 -2.51 -0.07
C GLY A 75 -1.86 -2.32 -1.08
N ALA A 76 -2.91 -3.16 -1.03
CA ALA A 76 -4.08 -3.03 -1.89
C ALA A 76 -5.08 -1.96 -1.42
N ILE A 77 -4.90 -1.41 -0.20
CA ILE A 77 -5.81 -0.42 0.40
C ILE A 77 -5.06 0.75 1.05
N HIS A 78 -5.63 1.96 1.00
CA HIS A 78 -5.13 3.11 1.76
C HIS A 78 -6.28 3.93 2.35
N VAL A 79 -6.24 4.25 3.65
CA VAL A 79 -7.33 4.97 4.34
C VAL A 79 -6.90 6.40 4.70
N ASP A 80 -7.81 7.38 4.65
CA ASP A 80 -7.55 8.76 5.09
C ASP A 80 -7.70 8.95 6.61
N GLY A 81 -6.82 9.77 7.21
CA GLY A 81 -6.79 10.03 8.66
C GLY A 81 -5.37 9.97 9.22
N GLU A 82 -5.08 10.76 10.26
CA GLU A 82 -3.73 10.94 10.85
C GLU A 82 -3.15 9.72 11.57
N ASP A 83 -3.77 8.54 11.46
CA ASP A 83 -3.36 7.41 12.28
C ASP A 83 -3.52 6.08 11.54
N LEU A 84 -2.57 5.17 11.77
CA LEU A 84 -2.65 3.71 11.61
C LEU A 84 -3.84 3.06 12.37
N PHE A 85 -4.72 3.87 12.95
CA PHE A 85 -5.65 3.53 14.02
C PHE A 85 -7.07 3.89 13.60
N ILE A 86 -7.95 2.92 13.42
CA ILE A 86 -9.37 3.12 13.03
C ILE A 86 -10.23 3.43 14.25
N ASN A 87 -10.78 4.66 14.39
CA ASN A 87 -11.73 4.99 15.46
C ASN A 87 -13.18 4.59 15.09
N CYS A 88 -13.72 3.58 15.77
CA CYS A 88 -15.00 2.94 15.44
C CYS A 88 -16.27 3.76 15.71
N PHE A 89 -16.22 4.91 16.41
CA PHE A 89 -17.46 5.56 16.88
C PHE A 89 -18.16 6.43 15.83
N LEU A 90 -17.47 6.87 14.77
CA LEU A 90 -18.07 7.61 13.65
C LEU A 90 -17.29 7.32 12.36
N PRO A 91 -17.79 6.43 11.45
CA PRO A 91 -17.13 6.19 10.18
C PRO A 91 -17.18 7.49 9.36
N SER A 92 -16.05 8.17 9.30
CA SER A 92 -15.87 9.43 8.58
C SER A 92 -14.65 9.40 7.66
N ARG A 93 -14.12 8.19 7.44
CA ARG A 93 -12.94 7.91 6.64
C ARG A 93 -13.28 7.36 5.27
N THR A 94 -12.31 7.44 4.39
CA THR A 94 -12.33 7.11 2.98
C THR A 94 -11.21 6.12 2.72
N CYS A 95 -11.50 5.04 2.01
CA CYS A 95 -10.51 4.10 1.51
C CYS A 95 -10.24 4.36 0.02
N LEU A 96 -8.99 4.32 -0.41
CA LEU A 96 -8.54 4.17 -1.78
C LEU A 96 -8.18 2.70 -2.03
N THR A 97 -8.54 2.20 -3.20
CA THR A 97 -8.14 0.88 -3.66
C THR A 97 -8.21 0.83 -5.20
N THR A 98 -7.75 -0.27 -5.80
CA THR A 98 -7.83 -0.51 -7.24
C THR A 98 -8.79 -1.66 -7.57
N GLU A 99 -9.55 -1.52 -8.66
CA GLU A 99 -10.39 -2.60 -9.19
C GLU A 99 -9.52 -3.75 -9.72
N GLU A 100 -8.43 -3.42 -10.41
CA GLU A 100 -7.46 -4.38 -10.97
C GLU A 100 -6.94 -5.38 -9.92
N CYS A 101 -6.75 -4.95 -8.67
CA CYS A 101 -6.30 -5.81 -7.58
C CYS A 101 -7.46 -6.55 -6.90
N LEU A 102 -8.36 -5.82 -6.23
CA LEU A 102 -9.33 -6.45 -5.33
C LEU A 102 -10.44 -7.22 -6.06
N LEU A 103 -10.73 -6.88 -7.31
CA LEU A 103 -11.70 -7.60 -8.15
C LEU A 103 -11.01 -8.63 -9.06
N ASN A 104 -9.70 -8.83 -8.89
CA ASN A 104 -9.00 -9.88 -9.61
C ASN A 104 -9.56 -11.26 -9.23
N LYS A 105 -9.72 -12.12 -10.24
CA LYS A 105 -10.21 -13.49 -10.08
C LYS A 105 -9.29 -14.34 -9.19
N ASN A 106 -8.02 -13.98 -9.11
CA ASN A 106 -7.04 -14.67 -8.28
C ASN A 106 -7.09 -14.25 -6.79
N ARG A 107 -7.94 -13.27 -6.44
CA ARG A 107 -8.27 -12.88 -5.05
C ARG A 107 -9.58 -13.55 -4.64
N ASN A 108 -10.67 -12.78 -4.62
CA ASN A 108 -11.96 -13.18 -4.05
C ASN A 108 -13.01 -13.41 -5.14
N LEU A 109 -12.78 -14.35 -6.07
CA LEU A 109 -13.67 -14.63 -7.21
C LEU A 109 -15.15 -14.88 -6.84
N HIS A 110 -15.40 -15.30 -5.59
CA HIS A 110 -16.73 -15.60 -5.07
C HIS A 110 -17.48 -14.37 -4.54
N LEU A 111 -16.82 -13.19 -4.45
CA LEU A 111 -17.42 -11.95 -3.96
C LEU A 111 -17.72 -11.00 -5.13
N THR A 112 -18.86 -10.31 -5.06
CA THR A 112 -19.13 -9.15 -5.92
C THR A 112 -18.39 -7.91 -5.41
N LYS A 113 -18.28 -6.88 -6.25
CA LYS A 113 -17.69 -5.60 -5.86
C LYS A 113 -18.38 -4.98 -4.63
N GLU A 114 -19.71 -5.07 -4.58
CA GLU A 114 -20.51 -4.57 -3.45
C GLU A 114 -20.20 -5.34 -2.17
N GLN A 115 -20.03 -6.66 -2.25
CA GLN A 115 -19.66 -7.48 -1.09
C GLN A 115 -18.25 -7.14 -0.59
N VAL A 116 -17.28 -6.94 -1.49
CA VAL A 116 -15.93 -6.47 -1.13
C VAL A 116 -16.02 -5.10 -0.45
N GLU A 117 -16.83 -4.19 -0.98
CA GLU A 117 -17.03 -2.86 -0.39
C GLU A 117 -17.68 -2.92 1.01
N ASP A 118 -18.63 -3.82 1.23
CA ASP A 118 -19.25 -4.03 2.54
C ASP A 118 -18.25 -4.58 3.57
N GLU A 119 -17.42 -5.56 3.19
CA GLU A 119 -16.35 -6.10 4.04
C GLU A 119 -15.34 -4.99 4.43
N LEU A 120 -14.87 -4.21 3.44
CA LEU A 120 -13.94 -3.11 3.69
C LEU A 120 -14.54 -2.06 4.62
N LYS A 121 -15.81 -1.69 4.45
CA LYS A 121 -16.50 -0.75 5.36
C LYS A 121 -16.62 -1.31 6.77
N ALA A 122 -16.98 -2.58 6.91
CA ALA A 122 -17.20 -3.22 8.19
C ALA A 122 -15.90 -3.32 9.01
N TYR A 123 -14.80 -3.74 8.38
CA TYR A 123 -13.54 -3.99 9.07
C TYR A 123 -12.63 -2.76 9.16
N LEU A 124 -12.62 -1.90 8.14
CA LEU A 124 -11.77 -0.69 8.15
C LEU A 124 -12.45 0.53 8.80
N GLY A 125 -13.73 0.43 9.15
CA GLY A 125 -14.50 1.55 9.72
C GLY A 125 -14.60 2.75 8.77
N VAL A 126 -14.52 2.52 7.46
CA VAL A 126 -14.63 3.55 6.42
C VAL A 126 -16.09 3.74 6.01
N LYS A 127 -16.43 4.96 5.58
CA LYS A 127 -17.77 5.30 5.08
C LYS A 127 -17.82 5.31 3.55
N LYS A 128 -16.70 5.63 2.91
CA LYS A 128 -16.61 5.77 1.46
C LYS A 128 -15.41 5.00 0.94
N ILE A 129 -15.56 4.38 -0.23
CA ILE A 129 -14.46 3.77 -0.98
C ILE A 129 -14.35 4.49 -2.32
N ILE A 130 -13.13 4.85 -2.69
CA ILE A 130 -12.78 5.39 -3.99
C ILE A 130 -12.03 4.27 -4.72
N TRP A 131 -12.62 3.81 -5.80
CA TRP A 131 -12.08 2.76 -6.66
C TRP A 131 -11.36 3.40 -7.84
N LEU A 132 -10.05 3.20 -7.93
CA LEU A 132 -9.31 3.48 -9.17
C LEU A 132 -9.39 2.25 -10.09
N PRO A 133 -9.57 2.41 -11.40
CA PRO A 133 -9.74 1.25 -12.29
C PRO A 133 -8.49 0.35 -12.32
N HIS A 134 -7.32 0.96 -12.33
CA HIS A 134 -6.02 0.31 -12.51
C HIS A 134 -5.00 0.76 -11.47
N GLY A 135 -4.01 -0.09 -11.18
CA GLY A 135 -2.80 0.26 -10.43
C GLY A 135 -1.66 0.76 -11.32
N LEU A 136 -0.44 0.81 -10.78
CA LEU A 136 0.74 1.23 -11.57
C LEU A 136 0.98 0.27 -12.75
N PHE A 137 1.36 0.81 -13.90
CA PHE A 137 1.70 0.02 -15.07
C PHE A 137 2.88 -0.94 -14.78
N GLY A 138 2.72 -2.21 -15.16
CA GLY A 138 3.73 -3.25 -14.96
C GLY A 138 3.79 -3.83 -13.54
N ASP A 139 2.82 -3.52 -12.69
CA ASP A 139 2.65 -4.17 -11.38
C ASP A 139 1.92 -5.51 -11.50
N ASP A 140 2.55 -6.45 -12.21
CA ASP A 140 2.05 -7.82 -12.40
C ASP A 140 2.27 -8.71 -11.16
N ASP A 141 3.06 -8.22 -10.20
CA ASP A 141 3.37 -8.94 -8.98
C ASP A 141 2.21 -8.89 -8.00
N THR A 142 1.61 -7.71 -7.86
CA THR A 142 0.52 -7.49 -6.91
C THR A 142 -0.85 -7.31 -7.57
N ASN A 143 -0.89 -7.27 -8.91
CA ASN A 143 -2.05 -6.95 -9.72
C ASN A 143 -2.52 -5.50 -9.53
N GLY A 144 -1.58 -4.56 -9.50
CA GLY A 144 -1.85 -3.14 -9.45
C GLY A 144 -2.29 -2.68 -8.06
N HIS A 145 -1.47 -2.89 -7.05
CA HIS A 145 -1.71 -2.33 -5.72
C HIS A 145 -1.85 -0.80 -5.74
N ILE A 146 -2.63 -0.29 -4.77
CA ILE A 146 -2.87 1.16 -4.67
C ILE A 146 -1.66 1.89 -4.11
N ASP A 147 -0.86 1.26 -3.23
CA ASP A 147 0.32 1.84 -2.60
C ASP A 147 1.44 2.25 -3.60
N ASN A 148 1.43 1.68 -4.80
CA ASN A 148 2.32 2.05 -5.89
C ASN A 148 1.79 3.21 -6.74
N LEU A 149 0.47 3.45 -6.73
CA LEU A 149 -0.19 4.44 -7.57
C LEU A 149 -0.61 5.70 -6.82
N CYS A 150 -1.25 5.57 -5.66
CA CYS A 150 -1.91 6.67 -4.97
C CYS A 150 -1.98 6.45 -3.46
N CYS A 151 -1.70 7.49 -2.68
CA CYS A 151 -1.81 7.43 -1.22
C CYS A 151 -2.42 8.73 -0.67
N PHE A 152 -3.05 8.67 0.51
CA PHE A 152 -3.49 9.89 1.18
C PHE A 152 -2.31 10.53 1.93
N VAL A 153 -2.10 11.82 1.71
CA VAL A 153 -1.15 12.63 2.48
C VAL A 153 -1.77 13.05 3.80
N LYS A 154 -3.01 13.51 3.71
CA LYS A 154 -3.84 13.97 4.82
C LYS A 154 -5.30 13.91 4.38
N PRO A 155 -6.25 14.01 5.31
CA PRO A 155 -7.67 14.05 4.96
C PRO A 155 -7.98 15.15 3.92
N GLY A 156 -8.42 14.74 2.72
CA GLY A 156 -8.71 15.64 1.60
C GLY A 156 -7.56 15.92 0.63
N ALA A 157 -6.38 15.31 0.79
CA ALA A 157 -5.27 15.42 -0.15
C ALA A 157 -4.61 14.06 -0.43
N ALA A 158 -4.29 13.79 -1.68
CA ALA A 158 -3.68 12.54 -2.14
C ALA A 158 -2.45 12.79 -3.01
N LEU A 159 -1.43 11.95 -2.87
CA LEU A 159 -0.32 11.84 -3.82
C LEU A 159 -0.70 10.84 -4.91
N LEU A 160 -0.36 11.17 -6.15
CA LEU A 160 -0.61 10.34 -7.33
C LEU A 160 0.68 10.20 -8.13
N SER A 161 1.08 8.95 -8.39
CA SER A 161 2.12 8.59 -9.35
C SER A 161 1.75 9.12 -10.74
N TRP A 162 2.63 9.93 -11.31
CA TRP A 162 2.34 10.73 -12.50
C TRP A 162 3.51 10.75 -13.47
N THR A 163 3.23 10.72 -14.77
CA THR A 163 4.20 11.10 -15.81
C THR A 163 3.56 12.12 -16.75
N ASN A 164 4.38 12.98 -17.36
CA ASN A 164 3.96 13.86 -18.45
C ASN A 164 4.35 13.31 -19.83
N ASP A 165 5.05 12.16 -19.87
CA ASP A 165 5.44 11.52 -21.10
C ASP A 165 4.26 10.72 -21.66
N GLU A 166 3.59 11.26 -22.68
CA GLU A 166 2.43 10.60 -23.31
C GLU A 166 2.79 9.31 -24.03
N SER A 167 4.08 9.03 -24.26
CA SER A 167 4.55 7.77 -24.85
C SER A 167 4.75 6.66 -23.82
N ASP A 168 4.80 6.99 -22.52
CA ASP A 168 4.88 5.99 -21.46
C ASP A 168 3.49 5.38 -21.21
N PRO A 169 3.33 4.04 -21.22
CA PRO A 169 2.07 3.38 -20.88
C PRO A 169 1.48 3.76 -19.51
N GLN A 170 2.31 4.22 -18.57
CA GLN A 170 1.87 4.76 -17.28
C GLN A 170 1.05 6.06 -17.43
N TYR A 171 1.21 6.82 -18.51
CA TYR A 171 0.50 8.08 -18.73
C TYR A 171 -1.01 7.88 -18.75
N GLU A 172 -1.50 6.91 -19.52
CA GLU A 172 -2.93 6.63 -19.63
C GLU A 172 -3.54 6.27 -18.27
N ARG A 173 -2.87 5.41 -17.50
CA ARG A 173 -3.29 5.03 -16.14
C ARG A 173 -3.26 6.21 -15.17
N SER A 174 -2.26 7.08 -15.28
CA SER A 174 -2.14 8.30 -14.46
C SER A 174 -3.27 9.29 -14.75
N VAL A 175 -3.61 9.49 -16.03
CA VAL A 175 -4.71 10.36 -16.48
C VAL A 175 -6.07 9.81 -16.03
N GLU A 176 -6.29 8.51 -16.16
CA GLU A 176 -7.52 7.84 -15.70
C GLU A 176 -7.70 8.00 -14.19
N ALA A 177 -6.66 7.69 -13.41
CA ALA A 177 -6.67 7.85 -11.96
C ALA A 177 -6.93 9.32 -11.55
N PHE A 178 -6.24 10.27 -12.19
CA PHE A 178 -6.44 11.70 -11.96
C PHE A 178 -7.87 12.15 -12.27
N SER A 179 -8.45 11.64 -13.36
CA SER A 179 -9.83 11.92 -13.75
C SER A 179 -10.80 11.46 -12.67
N VAL A 180 -10.67 10.21 -12.18
CA VAL A 180 -11.52 9.70 -11.09
C VAL A 180 -11.36 10.57 -9.84
N LEU A 181 -10.13 10.78 -9.37
CA LEU A 181 -9.83 11.55 -8.16
C LEU A 181 -10.36 12.99 -8.23
N SER A 182 -10.35 13.61 -9.41
CA SER A 182 -10.82 14.99 -9.62
C SER A 182 -12.34 15.15 -9.56
N HIS A 183 -13.09 14.07 -9.78
CA HIS A 183 -14.57 14.07 -9.81
C HIS A 183 -15.21 13.50 -8.54
N VAL A 184 -14.42 12.87 -7.67
CA VAL A 184 -14.90 12.34 -6.39
C VAL A 184 -14.68 13.32 -5.24
N THR A 185 -15.36 13.03 -4.15
CA THR A 185 -15.14 13.65 -2.84
C THR A 185 -14.81 12.56 -1.83
N ASP A 186 -14.23 12.93 -0.71
CA ASP A 186 -14.08 11.98 0.40
C ASP A 186 -15.39 11.78 1.21
N ALA A 187 -15.35 10.95 2.24
CA ALA A 187 -16.48 10.66 3.13
C ALA A 187 -17.06 11.89 3.86
N LYS A 188 -16.31 13.00 3.96
CA LYS A 188 -16.74 14.28 4.53
C LYS A 188 -17.17 15.29 3.46
N GLY A 189 -17.18 14.89 2.19
CA GLY A 189 -17.61 15.73 1.07
C GLY A 189 -16.55 16.72 0.60
N ARG A 190 -15.29 16.61 1.06
CA ARG A 190 -14.20 17.47 0.58
C ARG A 190 -13.78 17.02 -0.81
N LYS A 191 -13.48 17.98 -1.70
CA LYS A 191 -12.77 17.69 -2.95
C LYS A 191 -11.33 17.34 -2.62
N LEU A 192 -10.75 16.39 -3.37
CA LEU A 192 -9.37 15.99 -3.17
C LEU A 192 -8.41 16.98 -3.83
N GLU A 193 -7.43 17.45 -3.07
CA GLU A 193 -6.21 18.03 -3.61
C GLU A 193 -5.32 16.89 -4.13
N ILE A 194 -4.93 16.92 -5.40
CA ILE A 194 -4.12 15.85 -6.02
C ILE A 194 -2.72 16.39 -6.26
N ILE A 195 -1.76 15.88 -5.50
CA ILE A 195 -0.34 16.20 -5.61
C ILE A 195 0.29 15.17 -6.54
N LYS A 196 0.88 15.62 -7.64
CA LYS A 196 1.50 14.73 -8.63
C LYS A 196 2.95 14.45 -8.24
N LEU A 197 3.33 13.18 -8.24
CA LEU A 197 4.69 12.73 -7.96
C LEU A 197 5.23 11.98 -9.19
N HIS A 198 6.36 12.43 -9.73
CA HIS A 198 6.88 11.86 -10.98
C HIS A 198 7.25 10.40 -10.80
N VAL A 199 6.80 9.50 -11.67
CA VAL A 199 7.27 8.11 -11.66
C VAL A 199 8.71 8.03 -12.19
N PRO A 200 9.56 7.15 -11.64
CA PRO A 200 10.85 6.90 -12.27
C PRO A 200 10.65 6.36 -13.70
N GLY A 201 11.66 6.56 -14.56
CA GLY A 201 11.68 5.94 -15.88
C GLY A 201 11.65 4.40 -15.79
N PRO A 202 11.46 3.68 -16.91
CA PRO A 202 11.48 2.22 -16.91
C PRO A 202 12.83 1.72 -16.39
N LEU A 203 12.80 1.08 -15.22
CA LEU A 203 13.96 0.44 -14.62
C LEU A 203 14.04 -1.01 -15.06
N TYR A 204 15.25 -1.49 -15.27
CA TYR A 204 15.51 -2.86 -15.70
C TYR A 204 16.52 -3.52 -14.77
N MET A 205 16.23 -4.76 -14.41
CA MET A 205 17.09 -5.58 -13.55
C MET A 205 18.47 -5.76 -14.19
N THR A 206 19.55 -5.46 -13.47
CA THR A 206 20.92 -5.68 -13.97
C THR A 206 21.34 -7.15 -13.86
N ASP A 207 22.45 -7.50 -14.51
CA ASP A 207 23.04 -8.83 -14.38
C ASP A 207 23.46 -9.13 -12.93
N GLU A 208 24.03 -8.14 -12.24
CA GLU A 208 24.46 -8.26 -10.84
C GLU A 208 23.28 -8.47 -9.90
N GLU A 209 22.20 -7.69 -10.07
CA GLU A 209 20.99 -7.81 -9.24
C GLU A 209 20.32 -9.18 -9.43
N ALA A 210 20.20 -9.64 -10.67
CA ALA A 210 19.62 -10.95 -10.98
C ALA A 210 20.50 -12.10 -10.45
N ALA A 211 21.83 -11.98 -10.51
CA ALA A 211 22.76 -12.98 -9.99
C ALA A 211 22.70 -13.13 -8.46
N GLY A 212 22.25 -12.09 -7.74
CA GLY A 212 22.02 -12.13 -6.29
C GLY A 212 20.80 -12.95 -5.87
N LEU A 213 19.95 -13.39 -6.81
CA LEU A 213 18.68 -14.06 -6.53
C LEU A 213 18.77 -15.57 -6.75
N ILE A 214 18.13 -16.34 -5.86
CA ILE A 214 17.99 -17.79 -6.01
C ILE A 214 16.83 -18.09 -6.97
N GLN A 215 17.15 -18.57 -8.18
CA GLN A 215 16.18 -18.97 -9.19
C GLN A 215 15.93 -20.49 -9.14
N ASN A 216 15.20 -20.97 -8.13
CA ASN A 216 14.92 -22.40 -7.92
C ASN A 216 13.56 -22.87 -8.53
N GLY A 217 12.83 -21.98 -9.21
CA GLY A 217 11.52 -22.27 -9.81
C GLY A 217 10.34 -22.29 -8.82
N GLU A 218 10.56 -21.85 -7.58
CA GLU A 218 9.52 -21.70 -6.56
C GLU A 218 8.86 -20.32 -6.56
N ALA A 219 9.51 -19.32 -7.17
CA ALA A 219 9.05 -17.94 -7.30
C ALA A 219 9.09 -17.45 -8.76
N LYS A 220 8.41 -16.33 -9.04
CA LYS A 220 8.46 -15.65 -10.36
C LYS A 220 9.92 -15.32 -10.73
N PRO A 221 10.37 -15.70 -11.95
CA PRO A 221 11.75 -15.51 -12.33
C PRO A 221 12.10 -14.03 -12.48
N ARG A 222 13.33 -13.67 -12.08
CA ARG A 222 13.87 -12.31 -12.19
C ARG A 222 15.15 -12.38 -13.01
N LEU A 223 15.01 -12.15 -14.31
CA LEU A 223 16.10 -12.27 -15.27
C LEU A 223 16.72 -10.89 -15.55
N PRO A 224 18.01 -10.81 -15.89
CA PRO A 224 18.61 -9.57 -16.38
C PRO A 224 17.80 -8.98 -17.54
N GLY A 225 17.62 -7.67 -17.55
CA GLY A 225 16.82 -6.95 -18.54
C GLY A 225 15.31 -7.08 -18.36
N SER A 226 14.82 -7.79 -17.33
CA SER A 226 13.40 -7.72 -16.96
C SER A 226 13.10 -6.33 -16.40
N ARG A 227 11.96 -5.75 -16.79
CA ARG A 227 11.51 -4.50 -16.17
C ARG A 227 11.27 -4.74 -14.68
N ILE A 228 11.75 -3.84 -13.84
CA ILE A 228 11.46 -3.87 -12.40
C ILE A 228 10.00 -3.46 -12.23
N ALA A 229 9.21 -4.34 -11.61
CA ALA A 229 7.80 -4.09 -11.37
C ALA A 229 7.64 -2.93 -10.37
N ALA A 230 6.57 -2.16 -10.54
CA ALA A 230 6.08 -1.23 -9.52
C ALA A 230 7.07 -0.16 -8.99
N SER A 231 8.03 0.31 -9.79
CA SER A 231 8.94 1.39 -9.37
C SER A 231 8.18 2.71 -9.19
N SER A 232 7.99 3.16 -7.94
CA SER A 232 7.21 4.35 -7.61
C SER A 232 7.69 5.01 -6.33
N TYR A 233 7.83 6.34 -6.35
CA TYR A 233 8.12 7.13 -5.16
C TYR A 233 6.93 7.30 -4.22
N VAL A 234 5.70 6.93 -4.64
CA VAL A 234 4.51 6.92 -3.77
C VAL A 234 4.58 5.78 -2.74
N ASN A 235 5.37 4.75 -3.00
CA ASN A 235 5.58 3.63 -2.10
C ASN A 235 6.68 3.95 -1.05
N PHE A 236 6.44 5.01 -0.28
CA PHE A 236 7.27 5.43 0.86
C PHE A 236 6.71 4.91 2.18
N TYR A 237 7.55 4.87 3.21
CA TYR A 237 7.15 4.47 4.55
C TYR A 237 7.13 5.67 5.49
N ILE A 238 6.03 5.84 6.24
CA ILE A 238 5.90 6.89 7.27
C ILE A 238 6.23 6.27 8.62
N ALA A 239 7.26 6.80 9.29
CA ALA A 239 7.72 6.34 10.59
C ALA A 239 7.86 7.51 11.57
N ASN A 240 6.95 7.66 12.53
CA ASN A 240 7.06 8.55 13.69
C ASN A 240 7.77 9.90 13.43
N GLY A 241 7.17 10.79 12.62
CA GLY A 241 7.75 12.09 12.28
C GLY A 241 8.84 12.04 11.21
N GLY A 242 9.05 10.89 10.57
CA GLY A 242 9.94 10.72 9.42
C GLY A 242 9.25 10.01 8.26
N ILE A 243 9.80 10.19 7.06
CA ILE A 243 9.41 9.51 5.83
C ILE A 243 10.65 8.90 5.20
N ILE A 244 10.61 7.62 4.90
CA ILE A 244 11.65 6.94 4.14
C ILE A 244 11.11 6.76 2.72
N THR A 245 11.77 7.38 1.74
CA THR A 245 11.36 7.33 0.33
C THR A 245 12.32 6.45 -0.48
N PRO A 246 11.84 5.65 -1.46
CA PRO A 246 12.72 4.85 -2.29
C PRO A 246 13.61 5.75 -3.16
N GLN A 247 14.75 5.20 -3.59
CA GLN A 247 15.67 5.84 -4.52
C GLN A 247 15.94 4.92 -5.69
N PHE A 248 15.94 5.46 -6.90
CA PHE A 248 16.08 4.68 -8.13
C PHE A 248 17.36 5.02 -8.91
N GLY A 249 18.22 5.89 -8.38
CA GLY A 249 19.49 6.25 -9.00
C GLY A 249 19.35 7.30 -10.11
N ASP A 250 18.16 7.89 -10.26
CA ASP A 250 17.94 9.06 -11.10
C ASP A 250 17.92 10.29 -10.20
N GLN A 251 19.10 10.88 -9.98
CA GLN A 251 19.31 12.00 -9.06
C GLN A 251 18.26 13.11 -9.23
N LYS A 252 17.85 13.40 -10.47
CA LYS A 252 16.88 14.46 -10.73
C LYS A 252 15.51 14.11 -10.14
N TRP A 253 15.04 12.89 -10.36
CA TRP A 253 13.72 12.46 -9.89
C TRP A 253 13.74 12.03 -8.42
N ASP A 254 14.86 11.49 -7.96
CA ASP A 254 15.12 11.19 -6.55
C ASP A 254 15.03 12.48 -5.71
N ASP A 255 15.73 13.56 -6.13
CA ASP A 255 15.69 14.87 -5.45
C ASP A 255 14.29 15.51 -5.51
N GLU A 256 13.61 15.39 -6.66
CA GLU A 256 12.26 15.91 -6.83
C GLU A 256 11.26 15.17 -5.93
N ALA A 257 11.42 13.85 -5.76
CA ALA A 257 10.59 13.06 -4.88
C ALA A 257 10.75 13.50 -3.42
N VAL A 258 11.99 13.65 -2.96
CA VAL A 258 12.27 14.20 -1.62
C VAL A 258 11.61 15.56 -1.46
N ARG A 259 11.79 16.48 -2.43
CA ARG A 259 11.22 17.82 -2.39
C ARG A 259 9.68 17.82 -2.30
N VAL A 260 9.02 17.02 -3.13
CA VAL A 260 7.55 16.92 -3.15
C VAL A 260 7.03 16.31 -1.85
N LEU A 261 7.67 15.25 -1.35
CA LEU A 261 7.29 14.61 -0.09
C LEU A 261 7.49 15.55 1.11
N SER A 262 8.58 16.33 1.16
CA SER A 262 8.80 17.32 2.23
C SER A 262 7.75 18.43 2.22
N LEU A 263 7.23 18.80 1.04
CA LEU A 263 6.14 19.78 0.94
C LEU A 263 4.79 19.17 1.32
N ALA A 264 4.55 17.91 0.97
CA ALA A 264 3.33 17.20 1.30
C ALA A 264 3.23 16.90 2.81
N PHE A 265 4.36 16.61 3.45
CA PHE A 265 4.47 16.25 4.87
C PHE A 265 5.43 17.21 5.60
N PRO A 266 5.02 18.47 5.86
CA PRO A 266 5.89 19.49 6.42
C PRO A 266 6.37 19.18 7.85
N ASP A 267 5.63 18.34 8.57
CA ASP A 267 5.96 17.91 9.93
C ASP A 267 6.82 16.63 9.98
N HIS A 268 7.28 16.13 8.82
CA HIS A 268 8.10 14.93 8.72
C HIS A 268 9.49 15.19 8.11
N GLU A 269 10.51 14.55 8.66
CA GLU A 269 11.84 14.50 8.06
C GLU A 269 11.87 13.44 6.95
N VAL A 270 12.14 13.87 5.71
CA VAL A 270 12.23 12.96 4.56
C VAL A 270 13.67 12.50 4.38
N SER A 271 13.91 11.20 4.39
CA SER A 271 15.21 10.57 4.19
C SER A 271 15.17 9.52 3.07
N ASP A 272 16.29 9.40 2.37
CA ASP A 272 16.61 8.40 1.36
C ASP A 272 17.21 7.11 1.95
N SER A 273 17.62 7.14 3.22
CA SER A 273 18.32 6.04 3.88
C SER A 273 17.50 5.42 5.00
N ILE A 274 17.21 4.12 4.89
CA ILE A 274 16.70 3.31 6.01
C ILE A 274 17.67 3.40 7.21
N ASN A 275 18.99 3.44 6.96
CA ASN A 275 20.00 3.42 8.01
C ASN A 275 20.12 4.73 8.80
N SER A 276 19.66 5.86 8.27
CA SER A 276 19.71 7.13 9.01
C SER A 276 18.60 7.25 10.07
N LEU A 277 17.51 6.49 9.90
CA LEU A 277 16.33 6.54 10.78
C LEU A 277 16.08 5.23 11.55
N LEU A 278 16.54 4.08 11.04
CA LEU A 278 16.41 2.76 11.65
C LEU A 278 17.69 1.92 11.42
N PRO A 279 18.64 1.86 12.37
CA PRO A 279 19.85 1.08 12.20
C PRO A 279 19.54 -0.43 12.30
N GLY A 280 19.51 -1.08 11.13
CA GLY A 280 19.40 -2.53 11.00
C GLY A 280 18.18 -2.97 10.21
N TYR A 281 18.46 -3.69 9.10
CA TYR A 281 17.55 -4.43 8.22
C TYR A 281 16.90 -3.65 7.09
N ILE A 282 16.77 -4.38 5.97
CA ILE A 282 15.98 -4.13 4.75
C ILE A 282 16.82 -3.71 3.53
N TYR A 283 17.27 -4.72 2.77
CA TYR A 283 17.33 -4.64 1.31
C TYR A 283 15.99 -5.20 0.82
N MET A 284 15.12 -4.37 0.25
CA MET A 284 13.79 -4.79 -0.19
C MET A 284 13.65 -4.64 -1.70
N PHE A 285 13.16 -5.70 -2.34
CA PHE A 285 12.87 -5.79 -3.79
C PHE A 285 11.43 -5.34 -4.13
N TYR A 286 10.66 -4.96 -3.12
CA TYR A 286 9.48 -4.10 -3.22
C TYR A 286 9.85 -2.75 -2.58
N ASN A 287 9.17 -1.67 -2.94
CA ASN A 287 9.43 -0.36 -2.33
C ASN A 287 9.04 -0.37 -0.84
N LEU A 288 9.43 0.66 -0.09
CA LEU A 288 9.51 0.66 1.38
C LEU A 288 8.19 0.37 2.14
N HIS A 289 7.04 0.51 1.48
CA HIS A 289 5.73 0.24 2.06
C HIS A 289 5.35 -1.26 2.09
N SER A 290 5.89 -2.08 1.18
CA SER A 290 5.47 -3.48 0.94
C SER A 290 6.54 -4.51 1.33
#